data_AF-A0A925YLZ4-F1
#
_entry.id   AF-A0A925YLZ4-F1
#
_cell.length_a   1.000
_cell.length_b   1.000
_cell.length_c   1.000
_cell.angle_alpha   90.00
_cell.angle_beta   90.00
_cell.angle_gamma   90.00
#
_symmetry.space_group_name_H-M   'P 1'
#
loop_
_entity.id
_entity.type
_entity.pdbx_description
1 polymer ?
#
loop_
_entity_poly.entity_id
_entity_poly.type
_entity_poly.pdbx_seq_one_letter_code
_entity_poly.pdbx_strand_id
1 'polypeptide(L)'
;MKLALSFFVVVIMSIGGRTYGQGITLSRKKATIETIFNEIQKQSGYNFIYNDAWTENAREVSIDVENETVDRVLEICFKNQPFTYTITGKTISLKLRVDNTGSQPKGTLPIDVTGEVRNEKGELLEGITIAASDGSDATSTDSAGRFSLKSVPANITLKITGAAIEPYIARLQGNKTLAITVITKVNIIEEVIVSTGYQDIPKERATGSFVKINNQLYNRNTSPKILDRLDGISNGLLFDKRKATPSIQIRGLFTLTESISQPLIIVDNFPFEGSINNLNPNDVESVTILKDASATSIWGARA
;
A
#
# COMPACT_ATOMS: atom_id res chain seq x y z
N MET A 1 59.23 -38.72 -4.36
CA MET A 1 57.77 -38.61 -4.59
C MET A 1 57.00 -37.96 -3.45
N LYS A 2 57.36 -38.14 -2.16
CA LYS A 2 56.66 -37.49 -1.02
C LYS A 2 56.83 -35.95 -0.94
N LEU A 3 57.99 -35.41 -1.36
CA LEU A 3 58.25 -33.96 -1.38
C LEU A 3 57.52 -33.21 -2.51
N ALA A 4 57.32 -33.85 -3.67
CA ALA A 4 56.58 -33.26 -4.78
C ALA A 4 55.08 -33.13 -4.47
N LEU A 5 54.52 -34.08 -3.72
CA LEU A 5 53.12 -34.04 -3.27
C LEU A 5 52.88 -32.90 -2.26
N SER A 6 53.85 -32.64 -1.37
CA SER A 6 53.76 -31.58 -0.37
C SER A 6 53.82 -30.18 -0.99
N PHE A 7 54.51 -30.01 -2.12
CA PHE A 7 54.57 -28.72 -2.81
C PHE A 7 53.29 -28.42 -3.61
N PHE A 8 52.59 -29.47 -4.08
CA PHE A 8 51.35 -29.32 -4.83
C PHE A 8 50.16 -28.90 -3.94
N VAL A 9 50.14 -29.32 -2.67
CA VAL A 9 49.05 -28.99 -1.73
C VAL A 9 49.11 -27.53 -1.24
N VAL A 10 50.30 -26.92 -1.16
CA VAL A 10 50.47 -25.53 -0.71
C VAL A 10 50.02 -24.51 -1.77
N VAL A 11 50.09 -24.86 -3.06
CA VAL A 11 49.66 -23.97 -4.17
C VAL A 11 48.14 -23.88 -4.29
N ILE A 12 47.40 -24.90 -3.85
CA ILE A 12 45.92 -24.90 -3.90
C ILE A 12 45.32 -24.05 -2.76
N MET A 13 46.09 -23.76 -1.72
CA MET A 13 45.62 -23.07 -0.51
C MET A 13 45.84 -21.55 -0.53
N SER A 14 46.42 -20.99 -1.60
CA SER A 14 46.62 -19.54 -1.78
C SER A 14 45.58 -18.87 -2.70
N ILE A 15 44.53 -19.59 -3.10
CA ILE A 15 43.32 -18.99 -3.70
C ILE A 15 42.47 -18.42 -2.56
N GLY A 16 42.98 -17.33 -1.97
CA GLY A 16 42.19 -16.46 -1.11
C GLY A 16 41.09 -15.80 -1.94
N GLY A 17 39.85 -15.91 -1.45
CA GLY A 17 38.64 -15.46 -2.14
C GLY A 17 38.73 -14.02 -2.64
N ARG A 18 38.85 -13.85 -3.96
CA ARG A 18 38.37 -12.65 -4.64
C ARG A 18 36.86 -12.83 -4.80
N THR A 19 36.12 -12.21 -3.89
CA THR A 19 34.67 -12.15 -3.90
C THR A 19 34.16 -11.62 -5.23
N TYR A 20 33.09 -12.23 -5.73
CA TYR A 20 32.37 -11.87 -6.95
C TYR A 20 32.11 -10.36 -7.06
N GLY A 21 32.84 -9.69 -7.94
CA GLY A 21 32.55 -8.33 -8.38
C GLY A 21 33.38 -8.00 -9.61
N GLN A 22 32.72 -7.74 -10.74
CA GLN A 22 33.37 -7.05 -11.86
C GLN A 22 33.82 -5.69 -11.34
N GLY A 23 35.12 -5.41 -11.40
CA GLY A 23 35.64 -4.09 -11.09
C GLY A 23 35.12 -3.10 -12.12
N ILE A 24 34.57 -2.00 -11.63
CA ILE A 24 34.07 -0.90 -12.46
C ILE A 24 35.18 0.12 -12.60
N THR A 25 35.46 0.50 -13.84
CA THR A 25 36.35 1.61 -14.17
C THR A 25 35.52 2.72 -14.80
N LEU A 26 35.50 3.88 -14.16
CA LEU A 26 34.64 5.01 -14.53
C LEU A 26 35.39 6.32 -14.31
N SER A 27 35.64 7.06 -15.39
CA SER A 27 36.27 8.38 -15.34
C SER A 27 35.40 9.38 -16.10
N ARG A 28 34.67 10.20 -15.33
CA ARG A 28 33.74 11.22 -15.84
C ARG A 28 33.78 12.47 -14.96
N LYS A 29 33.84 13.63 -15.60
CA LYS A 29 33.72 14.94 -14.95
C LYS A 29 32.39 15.55 -15.33
N LYS A 30 31.59 15.98 -14.35
CA LYS A 30 30.26 16.59 -14.52
C LYS A 30 29.26 15.74 -15.33
N ALA A 31 29.12 14.47 -14.96
CA ALA A 31 28.14 13.57 -15.56
C ALA A 31 26.80 13.60 -14.80
N THR A 32 25.70 13.37 -15.52
CA THR A 32 24.38 13.17 -14.90
C THR A 32 24.31 11.78 -14.27
N ILE A 33 23.49 11.63 -13.21
CA ILE A 33 23.31 10.34 -12.54
C ILE A 33 22.92 9.22 -13.53
N GLU A 34 22.06 9.55 -14.50
CA GLU A 34 21.57 8.59 -15.50
C GLU A 34 22.71 8.02 -16.35
N THR A 35 23.64 8.88 -16.79
CA THR A 35 24.80 8.44 -17.58
C THR A 35 25.71 7.52 -16.77
N ILE A 36 25.87 7.80 -15.48
CA ILE A 36 26.65 6.98 -14.54
C ILE A 36 25.96 5.62 -14.32
N PHE A 37 24.64 5.60 -14.07
CA PHE A 37 23.90 4.35 -13.89
C PHE A 37 23.95 3.46 -15.12
N ASN A 38 23.86 4.03 -16.32
CA ASN A 38 23.97 3.27 -17.56
C ASN A 38 25.37 2.68 -17.74
N GLU A 39 26.43 3.43 -17.45
CA GLU A 39 27.81 2.92 -17.53
C GLU A 39 28.07 1.83 -16.48
N ILE A 40 27.56 1.99 -15.25
CA ILE A 40 27.63 0.96 -14.22
C ILE A 40 26.84 -0.29 -14.63
N GLN A 41 25.61 -0.12 -15.14
CA GLN A 41 24.77 -1.23 -15.60
C GLN A 41 25.46 -2.04 -16.71
N LYS A 42 26.13 -1.36 -17.66
CA LYS A 42 26.89 -2.02 -18.74
C LYS A 42 28.07 -2.83 -18.23
N GLN A 43 28.80 -2.33 -17.23
CA GLN A 43 30.01 -2.98 -16.72
C GLN A 43 29.73 -4.07 -15.67
N SER A 44 28.67 -3.90 -14.88
CA SER A 44 28.39 -4.74 -13.70
C SER A 44 27.13 -5.60 -13.81
N GLY A 45 26.26 -5.33 -14.78
CA GLY A 45 25.01 -6.07 -14.98
C GLY A 45 23.95 -5.83 -13.91
N TYR A 46 24.10 -4.80 -13.05
CA TYR A 46 23.07 -4.38 -12.09
C TYR A 46 21.98 -3.56 -12.76
N ASN A 47 20.73 -3.76 -12.33
CA ASN A 47 19.60 -2.97 -12.75
C ASN A 47 19.32 -1.86 -11.73
N PHE A 48 19.12 -0.64 -12.21
CA PHE A 48 18.76 0.50 -11.36
C PHE A 48 17.26 0.75 -11.42
N ILE A 49 16.64 0.95 -10.25
CA ILE A 49 15.25 1.40 -10.11
C ILE A 49 15.28 2.73 -9.37
N TYR A 50 14.78 3.77 -10.01
CA TYR A 50 14.70 5.12 -9.47
C TYR A 50 13.44 5.83 -9.99
N ASN A 51 13.10 6.96 -9.37
CA ASN A 51 12.01 7.83 -9.83
C ASN A 51 12.62 8.96 -10.66
N ASP A 52 12.14 9.14 -11.90
CA ASP A 52 12.65 10.15 -12.84
C ASP A 52 12.55 11.58 -12.29
N ALA A 53 11.53 11.87 -11.47
CA ALA A 53 11.36 13.19 -10.84
C ALA A 53 12.51 13.56 -9.86
N TRP A 54 13.26 12.56 -9.37
CA TRP A 54 14.39 12.75 -8.47
C TRP A 54 15.71 12.94 -9.23
N THR A 55 15.86 12.38 -10.43
CA THR A 55 17.08 12.50 -11.23
C THR A 55 17.20 13.86 -11.92
N GLU A 56 16.09 14.53 -12.23
CA GLU A 56 16.09 15.90 -12.78
C GLU A 56 16.66 16.95 -11.83
N ASN A 57 16.53 16.76 -10.52
CA ASN A 57 17.06 17.65 -9.48
C ASN A 57 18.43 17.23 -8.94
N ALA A 58 19.03 16.20 -9.53
CA ALA A 58 20.33 15.69 -9.11
C ALA A 58 21.47 16.61 -9.55
N ARG A 59 22.41 16.86 -8.65
CA ARG A 59 23.65 17.58 -8.98
C ARG A 59 24.55 16.70 -9.85
N GLU A 60 25.22 17.33 -10.82
CA GLU A 60 26.26 16.70 -11.62
C GLU A 60 27.35 16.07 -10.73
N VAL A 61 27.77 14.85 -11.06
CA VAL A 61 28.79 14.11 -10.30
C VAL A 61 30.05 14.02 -11.12
N SER A 62 31.19 14.24 -10.47
CA SER A 62 32.50 13.91 -11.03
C SER A 62 33.04 12.70 -10.28
N ILE A 63 33.35 11.64 -11.02
CA ILE A 63 33.85 10.37 -10.49
C ILE A 63 35.05 9.90 -11.31
N ASP A 64 36.09 9.48 -10.62
CA ASP A 64 37.30 8.91 -11.20
C ASP A 64 37.70 7.70 -10.35
N VAL A 65 37.42 6.51 -10.87
CA VAL A 65 37.62 5.23 -10.17
C VAL A 65 38.15 4.19 -11.16
N GLU A 66 39.10 3.37 -10.70
CA GLU A 66 39.71 2.30 -11.49
C GLU A 66 39.56 0.97 -10.75
N ASN A 67 38.91 0.00 -11.39
CA ASN A 67 38.73 -1.36 -10.88
C ASN A 67 38.13 -1.43 -9.47
N GLU A 68 37.08 -0.63 -9.23
CA GLU A 68 36.42 -0.53 -7.92
C GLU A 68 35.13 -1.37 -7.85
N THR A 69 34.72 -1.70 -6.62
CA THR A 69 33.44 -2.41 -6.39
C THR A 69 32.24 -1.50 -6.60
N VAL A 70 31.11 -2.06 -7.04
CA VAL A 70 29.84 -1.33 -7.25
C VAL A 70 29.47 -0.52 -6.01
N ASP A 71 29.53 -1.11 -4.83
CA ASP A 71 29.25 -0.44 -3.56
C ASP A 71 30.11 0.81 -3.36
N ARG A 72 31.41 0.71 -3.64
CA ARG A 72 32.36 1.81 -3.46
C ARG A 72 32.15 2.92 -4.49
N VAL A 73 31.88 2.55 -5.74
CA VAL A 73 31.55 3.49 -6.82
C VAL A 73 30.28 4.25 -6.49
N LEU A 74 29.23 3.56 -6.03
CA LEU A 74 27.97 4.20 -5.64
C LEU A 74 28.14 5.10 -4.41
N GLU A 75 28.92 4.69 -3.41
CA GLU A 75 29.24 5.52 -2.24
C GLU A 75 29.87 6.86 -2.65
N ILE A 76 30.80 6.84 -3.61
CA ILE A 76 31.43 8.05 -4.14
C ILE A 76 30.40 8.90 -4.90
N CYS A 77 29.56 8.29 -5.74
CA CYS A 77 28.52 8.99 -6.50
C CYS A 77 27.51 9.70 -5.60
N PHE A 78 27.07 9.06 -4.52
CA PHE A 78 26.01 9.58 -3.66
C PHE A 78 26.51 10.38 -2.45
N LYS A 79 27.83 10.51 -2.25
CA LYS A 79 28.41 11.20 -1.07
C LYS A 79 27.91 12.65 -0.90
N ASN A 80 27.64 13.35 -1.99
CA ASN A 80 27.18 14.75 -2.00
C ASN A 80 25.77 14.92 -2.58
N GLN A 81 24.96 13.86 -2.57
CA GLN A 81 23.62 13.86 -3.14
C GLN A 81 22.56 13.58 -2.07
N PRO A 82 21.33 14.10 -2.23
CA PRO A 82 20.23 13.85 -1.31
C PRO A 82 19.62 12.45 -1.50
N PHE A 83 20.40 11.46 -1.91
CA PHE A 83 19.92 10.10 -2.23
C PHE A 83 20.67 9.04 -1.42
N THR A 84 19.98 7.95 -1.11
CA THR A 84 20.54 6.72 -0.54
C THR A 84 20.13 5.54 -1.43
N TYR A 85 20.86 4.44 -1.38
CA TYR A 85 20.60 3.28 -2.21
C TYR A 85 20.44 2.01 -1.35
N THR A 86 19.64 1.07 -1.83
CA THR A 86 19.53 -0.27 -1.27
C THR A 86 19.80 -1.27 -2.36
N ILE A 87 20.76 -2.17 -2.13
CA ILE A 87 21.06 -3.27 -3.05
C ILE A 87 20.25 -4.49 -2.60
N THR A 88 19.42 -5.04 -3.48
CA THR A 88 18.68 -6.27 -3.26
C THR A 88 18.93 -7.21 -4.44
N GLY A 89 19.81 -8.19 -4.26
CA GLY A 89 20.25 -9.07 -5.33
C GLY A 89 21.01 -8.31 -6.43
N LYS A 90 20.52 -8.36 -7.67
CA LYS A 90 21.07 -7.61 -8.82
C LYS A 90 20.38 -6.27 -9.09
N THR A 91 19.51 -5.83 -8.18
CA THR A 91 18.74 -4.60 -8.34
C THR A 91 19.15 -3.57 -7.29
N ILE A 92 19.41 -2.34 -7.74
CA ILE A 92 19.77 -1.20 -6.91
C ILE A 92 18.58 -0.23 -6.92
N SER A 93 17.94 -0.05 -5.77
CA SER A 93 16.83 0.89 -5.61
C SER A 93 17.30 2.20 -4.99
N LEU A 94 17.06 3.32 -5.67
CA LEU A 94 17.35 4.65 -5.17
C LEU A 94 16.20 5.17 -4.30
N LYS A 95 16.52 5.76 -3.15
CA LYS A 95 15.57 6.40 -2.24
C LYS A 95 16.08 7.79 -1.89
N LEU A 96 15.18 8.74 -1.67
CA LEU A 96 15.57 10.04 -1.11
C LEU A 96 16.23 9.80 0.25
N ARG A 97 17.44 10.33 0.42
CA ARG A 97 18.10 10.39 1.72
C ARG A 97 17.23 11.31 2.56
N VAL A 98 16.49 10.72 3.49
CA VAL A 98 15.96 11.50 4.61
C VAL A 98 17.19 11.94 5.38
N ASP A 99 17.56 13.20 5.20
CA ASP A 99 18.63 13.82 5.95
C ASP A 99 18.27 13.73 7.44
N ASN A 100 18.76 12.70 8.12
CA ASN A 100 19.19 12.77 9.52
C ASN A 100 20.46 13.63 9.64
N THR A 101 20.53 14.68 8.81
CA THR A 101 21.52 15.75 8.74
C THR A 101 20.88 17.03 9.26
N GLY A 102 19.92 16.91 10.20
CA GLY A 102 20.03 17.74 11.39
C GLY A 102 21.28 17.24 12.10
N SER A 103 22.30 18.08 12.18
CA SER A 103 23.54 17.86 12.93
C SER A 103 23.30 16.84 14.03
N GLN A 104 23.88 15.63 13.94
CA GLN A 104 24.14 14.88 15.16
C GLN A 104 24.93 15.85 16.02
N PRO A 105 24.37 16.41 17.11
CA PRO A 105 25.18 17.20 17.99
C PRO A 105 26.16 16.18 18.55
N LYS A 106 27.41 16.30 18.11
CA LYS A 106 28.56 15.71 18.73
C LYS A 106 28.42 16.00 20.24
N GLY A 107 27.98 15.00 20.99
CA GLY A 107 27.67 15.10 22.41
C GLY A 107 26.47 15.97 22.76
N THR A 108 25.25 15.50 22.52
CA THR A 108 24.18 15.80 23.50
C THR A 108 23.99 14.58 24.37
N LEU A 109 24.13 14.78 25.68
CA LEU A 109 23.81 13.75 26.67
C LEU A 109 22.42 13.19 26.34
N PRO A 110 22.24 11.87 26.30
CA PRO A 110 20.92 11.28 26.14
C PRO A 110 20.01 11.84 27.23
N ILE A 111 18.86 12.40 26.82
CA ILE A 111 17.89 12.93 27.77
C ILE A 111 16.74 11.95 27.90
N ASP A 112 16.24 11.82 29.12
CA ASP A 112 14.99 11.14 29.38
C ASP A 112 13.86 12.13 29.10
N VAL A 113 12.97 11.74 28.20
CA VAL A 113 11.82 12.53 27.78
C VAL A 113 10.57 11.89 28.36
N THR A 114 9.80 12.68 29.08
CA THR A 114 8.49 12.32 29.59
C THR A 114 7.43 13.15 28.89
N GLY A 115 6.22 12.65 28.83
CA GLY A 115 5.14 13.44 28.27
C GLY A 115 3.79 12.79 28.40
N GLU A 116 2.79 13.48 27.88
CA GLU A 116 1.41 13.01 27.79
C GLU A 116 0.89 13.16 26.36
N VAL A 117 0.02 12.24 25.96
CA VAL A 117 -0.68 12.27 24.68
C VAL A 117 -2.17 12.45 24.94
N ARG A 118 -2.74 13.47 24.32
CA ARG A 118 -4.18 13.77 24.37
C ARG A 118 -4.77 13.90 22.97
N ASN A 119 -6.08 13.73 22.86
CA ASN A 119 -6.81 14.00 21.62
C ASN A 119 -7.24 15.47 21.51
N GLU A 120 -7.85 15.82 20.38
CA GLU A 120 -8.43 17.13 20.10
C GLU A 120 -9.54 17.56 21.08
N LYS A 121 -10.14 16.60 21.80
CA LYS A 121 -11.17 16.83 22.84
C LYS A 121 -10.59 16.96 24.25
N GLY A 122 -9.27 16.80 24.40
CA GLY A 122 -8.57 16.85 25.68
C GLY A 122 -8.57 15.54 26.47
N GLU A 123 -9.06 14.44 25.90
CA GLU A 123 -9.02 13.10 26.52
C GLU A 123 -7.63 12.48 26.35
N LEU A 124 -7.11 11.88 27.42
CA LEU A 124 -5.82 11.20 27.44
C LEU A 124 -5.91 9.86 26.70
N LEU A 125 -4.90 9.53 25.88
CA LEU A 125 -4.93 8.34 25.03
C LEU A 125 -3.93 7.28 25.49
N GLU A 126 -4.44 6.10 25.83
CA GLU A 126 -3.66 4.89 26.16
C GLU A 126 -3.25 4.10 24.90
N GLY A 127 -2.12 3.38 24.97
CA GLY A 127 -1.70 2.44 23.93
C GLY A 127 -1.18 3.09 22.63
N ILE A 128 -0.91 4.39 22.65
CA ILE A 128 -0.28 5.11 21.54
C ILE A 128 1.22 4.82 21.56
N THR A 129 1.78 4.42 20.43
CA THR A 129 3.22 4.16 20.27
C THR A 129 3.94 5.45 19.89
N ILE A 130 5.02 5.77 20.62
CA ILE A 130 5.92 6.87 20.35
C ILE A 130 7.30 6.28 20.09
N ALA A 131 7.81 6.48 18.88
CA ALA A 131 9.12 6.00 18.47
C ALA A 131 10.01 7.16 18.01
N ALA A 132 11.29 7.10 18.35
CA ALA A 132 12.28 8.01 17.80
C ALA A 132 12.49 7.73 16.30
N SER A 133 12.69 8.77 15.49
CA SER A 133 12.82 8.65 14.03
C SER A 133 14.06 7.86 13.58
N ASP A 134 15.07 7.77 14.44
CA ASP A 134 16.28 6.97 14.24
C ASP A 134 16.14 5.52 14.71
N GLY A 135 15.00 5.15 15.31
CA GLY A 135 14.75 3.83 15.88
C GLY A 135 15.53 3.54 17.16
N SER A 136 16.11 4.56 17.82
CA SER A 136 16.91 4.40 19.03
C SER A 136 16.11 3.94 20.25
N ASP A 137 14.87 4.41 20.38
CA ASP A 137 13.95 4.03 21.47
C ASP A 137 12.49 4.12 21.00
N ALA A 138 11.64 3.31 21.61
CA ALA A 138 10.20 3.31 21.40
C ALA A 138 9.45 2.91 22.68
N THR A 139 8.37 3.63 22.97
CA THR A 139 7.55 3.39 24.15
C THR A 139 6.07 3.50 23.78
N SER A 140 5.19 3.10 24.69
CA SER A 140 3.74 3.25 24.54
C SER A 140 3.15 4.03 25.71
N THR A 141 2.05 4.74 25.49
CA THR A 141 1.36 5.47 26.56
C THR A 141 0.66 4.53 27.55
N ASP A 142 0.72 4.88 28.83
CA ASP A 142 0.01 4.21 29.92
C ASP A 142 -1.50 4.55 29.93
N SER A 143 -2.25 3.96 30.87
CA SER A 143 -3.68 4.26 31.11
C SER A 143 -3.99 5.70 31.49
N ALA A 144 -2.97 6.49 31.86
CA ALA A 144 -3.08 7.92 32.11
C ALA A 144 -2.57 8.75 30.91
N GLY A 145 -2.35 8.14 29.74
CA GLY A 145 -1.85 8.78 28.53
C GLY A 145 -0.40 9.26 28.61
N ARG A 146 0.35 8.85 29.63
CA ARG A 146 1.75 9.29 29.85
C ARG A 146 2.72 8.33 29.21
N PHE A 147 3.83 8.86 28.73
CA PHE A 147 4.93 8.09 28.16
C PHE A 147 6.27 8.54 28.74
N SER A 148 7.24 7.63 28.69
CA SER A 148 8.63 7.90 29.03
C SER A 148 9.54 7.21 28.02
N LEU A 149 10.32 8.00 27.30
CA LEU A 149 11.42 7.56 26.45
C LEU A 149 12.73 7.81 27.18
N LYS A 150 13.63 6.83 27.14
CA LYS A 150 14.92 6.91 27.83
C LYS A 150 16.03 7.09 26.82
N SER A 151 17.03 7.87 27.19
CA SER A 151 18.26 7.97 26.41
C SER A 151 18.08 8.40 24.95
N VAL A 152 17.19 9.37 24.68
CA VAL A 152 16.91 9.89 23.33
C VAL A 152 17.78 11.12 23.04
N PRO A 153 18.24 11.36 21.79
CA PRO A 153 18.93 12.60 21.43
C PRO A 153 18.03 13.82 21.66
N ALA A 154 18.59 14.90 22.22
CA ALA A 154 17.80 16.09 22.58
C ALA A 154 17.07 16.73 21.38
N ASN A 155 17.62 16.62 20.18
CA ASN A 155 17.01 17.13 18.95
C ASN A 155 16.70 15.98 18.01
N ILE A 156 15.50 15.41 18.13
CA ILE A 156 15.06 14.29 17.31
C ILE A 156 13.59 14.43 16.93
N THR A 157 13.19 13.77 15.85
CA THR A 157 11.78 13.69 15.46
C THR A 157 11.16 12.44 16.09
N LEU A 158 10.02 12.60 16.74
CA LEU A 158 9.22 11.50 17.28
C LEU A 158 8.09 11.19 16.30
N LYS A 159 7.92 9.90 16.02
CA LYS A 159 6.81 9.36 15.24
C LYS A 159 5.79 8.75 16.19
N ILE A 160 4.57 9.26 16.13
CA ILE A 160 3.45 8.87 16.99
C ILE A 160 2.45 8.10 16.13
N THR A 161 2.18 6.86 16.50
CA THR A 161 1.31 5.94 15.76
C THR A 161 0.42 5.16 16.70
N GLY A 162 -0.81 4.90 16.32
CA GLY A 162 -1.74 4.05 17.05
C GLY A 162 -2.92 3.66 16.18
N ALA A 163 -3.66 2.62 16.58
CA ALA A 163 -4.80 2.13 15.83
C ALA A 163 -5.97 3.14 15.77
N ALA A 164 -6.08 3.99 16.80
CA ALA A 164 -7.17 4.94 17.01
C ALA A 164 -6.80 6.40 16.65
N ILE A 165 -5.63 6.65 16.04
CA ILE A 165 -5.17 8.01 15.73
C ILE A 165 -4.60 8.09 14.31
N GLU A 166 -4.58 9.29 13.76
CA GLU A 166 -3.80 9.57 12.56
C GLU A 166 -2.29 9.61 12.90
N PRO A 167 -1.41 9.09 12.02
CA PRO A 167 0.02 9.18 12.24
C PRO A 167 0.47 10.62 12.39
N TYR A 168 1.12 10.94 13.51
CA TYR A 168 1.57 12.28 13.82
C TYR A 168 3.08 12.33 14.02
N ILE A 169 3.71 13.44 13.63
CA ILE A 169 5.15 13.64 13.71
C ILE A 169 5.41 14.87 14.59
N ALA A 170 6.06 14.67 15.73
CA ALA A 170 6.46 15.73 16.65
C ALA A 170 7.97 15.94 16.59
N ARG A 171 8.45 17.20 16.68
CA ARG A 171 9.89 17.49 16.80
C ARG A 171 10.25 17.79 18.25
N LEU A 172 11.20 17.04 18.79
CA LEU A 172 11.81 17.28 20.09
C LEU A 172 12.90 18.35 19.93
N GLN A 173 12.84 19.40 20.76
CA GLN A 173 13.80 20.51 20.78
C GLN A 173 14.42 20.67 22.19
N GLY A 174 14.99 19.61 22.74
CA GLY A 174 15.67 19.59 24.04
C GLY A 174 14.76 19.64 25.28
N ASN A 175 13.44 19.70 25.08
CA ASN A 175 12.47 19.67 26.18
C ASN A 175 12.37 18.26 26.78
N LYS A 176 12.52 18.17 28.11
CA LYS A 176 12.34 16.93 28.88
C LYS A 176 10.87 16.53 29.06
N THR A 177 9.94 17.47 28.85
CA THR A 177 8.51 17.28 29.04
C THR A 177 7.76 17.71 27.78
N LEU A 178 6.99 16.80 27.17
CA LEU A 178 6.19 17.06 25.97
C LEU A 178 4.70 16.83 26.23
N ALA A 179 3.87 17.76 25.77
CA ALA A 179 2.42 17.55 25.66
C ALA A 179 2.07 17.42 24.16
N ILE A 180 1.62 16.24 23.75
CA ILE A 180 1.33 15.93 22.35
C ILE A 180 -0.19 15.87 22.17
N THR A 181 -0.72 16.62 21.21
CA THR A 181 -2.13 16.55 20.83
C THR A 181 -2.24 15.90 19.46
N VAL A 182 -2.97 14.79 19.38
CA VAL A 182 -3.18 14.01 18.14
C VAL A 182 -4.64 14.00 17.75
N ILE A 183 -4.91 13.75 16.46
CA ILE A 183 -6.28 13.64 15.94
C ILE A 183 -6.70 12.17 15.99
N THR A 184 -7.84 11.90 16.62
CA THR A 184 -8.40 10.55 16.63
C THR A 184 -8.92 10.15 15.27
N LYS A 185 -8.58 8.93 14.85
CA LYS A 185 -9.09 8.34 13.61
C LYS A 185 -10.47 7.78 13.88
N VAL A 186 -11.50 8.44 13.37
CA VAL A 186 -12.84 7.85 13.31
C VAL A 186 -12.81 6.82 12.19
N ASN A 187 -12.61 5.54 12.54
CA ASN A 187 -12.86 4.46 11.61
C ASN A 187 -14.37 4.37 11.39
N ILE A 188 -14.87 5.07 10.37
CA ILE A 188 -16.19 4.81 9.82
C ILE A 188 -16.08 3.43 9.18
N ILE A 189 -16.57 2.40 9.86
CA ILE A 189 -16.78 1.10 9.23
C ILE A 189 -17.84 1.38 8.16
N GLU A 190 -17.48 1.24 6.89
CA GLU A 190 -18.45 1.35 5.79
C GLU A 190 -19.50 0.25 6.00
N GLU A 191 -20.61 0.63 6.61
CA GLU A 191 -21.73 -0.25 6.83
C GLU A 191 -22.24 -0.69 5.46
N VAL A 192 -22.42 -2.00 5.27
CA VAL A 192 -22.90 -2.52 3.98
C VAL A 192 -24.37 -2.13 3.85
N ILE A 193 -24.60 -1.00 3.19
CA ILE A 193 -25.93 -0.51 2.85
C ILE A 193 -26.51 -1.41 1.75
N VAL A 194 -27.70 -1.95 1.98
CA VAL A 194 -28.45 -2.72 1.00
C VAL A 194 -29.50 -1.79 0.42
N SER A 195 -29.42 -1.53 -0.88
CA SER A 195 -30.42 -0.73 -1.56
C SER A 195 -31.55 -1.65 -2.04
N THR A 196 -32.76 -1.43 -1.54
CA THR A 196 -33.96 -2.13 -2.00
C THR A 196 -34.59 -1.46 -3.24
N GLY A 197 -33.98 -0.38 -3.72
CA GLY A 197 -34.52 0.47 -4.78
C GLY A 197 -35.52 1.52 -4.27
N TYR A 198 -35.80 1.61 -2.97
CA TYR A 198 -36.59 2.71 -2.37
C TYR A 198 -35.97 3.18 -1.06
N GLN A 199 -35.35 2.26 -0.32
CA GLN A 199 -34.66 2.54 0.93
C GLN A 199 -33.28 1.90 0.92
N ASP A 200 -32.35 2.65 1.49
CA ASP A 200 -31.02 2.19 1.84
C ASP A 200 -31.05 1.73 3.30
N ILE A 201 -30.98 0.41 3.51
CA ILE A 201 -31.06 -0.19 4.83
C ILE A 201 -29.76 -0.92 5.17
N PRO A 202 -29.25 -0.82 6.40
CA PRO A 202 -28.16 -1.66 6.87
C PRO A 202 -28.42 -3.15 6.65
N LYS A 203 -27.39 -3.91 6.29
CA LYS A 203 -27.46 -5.36 6.09
C LYS A 203 -28.14 -6.10 7.25
N GLU A 204 -27.89 -5.66 8.48
CA GLU A 204 -28.46 -6.24 9.70
C GLU A 204 -29.96 -5.98 9.89
N ARG A 205 -30.50 -4.95 9.23
CA ARG A 205 -31.92 -4.58 9.28
C ARG A 205 -32.71 -5.04 8.06
N ALA A 206 -32.02 -5.53 7.04
CA ALA A 206 -32.65 -6.08 5.84
C ALA A 206 -33.24 -7.47 6.14
N THR A 207 -34.58 -7.54 6.24
CA THR A 207 -35.32 -8.80 6.38
C THR A 207 -35.46 -9.49 5.02
N GLY A 208 -35.16 -10.79 4.97
CA GLY A 208 -35.24 -11.57 3.73
C GLY A 208 -33.88 -11.90 3.12
N SER A 209 -33.91 -12.44 1.91
CA SER A 209 -32.75 -12.99 1.22
C SER A 209 -32.38 -12.11 0.06
N PHE A 210 -31.17 -11.55 0.13
CA PHE A 210 -30.62 -10.71 -0.92
C PHE A 210 -29.13 -10.99 -1.10
N VAL A 211 -28.57 -10.54 -2.22
CA VAL A 211 -27.13 -10.51 -2.45
C VAL A 211 -26.75 -9.14 -3.00
N LYS A 212 -25.81 -8.47 -2.33
CA LYS A 212 -25.17 -7.26 -2.81
C LYS A 212 -23.84 -7.62 -3.48
N ILE A 213 -23.68 -7.21 -4.72
CA ILE A 213 -22.45 -7.35 -5.51
C ILE A 213 -21.81 -5.96 -5.55
N ASN A 214 -20.62 -5.85 -4.97
CA ASN A 214 -19.86 -4.60 -4.98
C ASN A 214 -19.11 -4.43 -6.32
N ASN A 215 -18.59 -3.22 -6.57
CA ASN A 215 -17.89 -2.88 -7.80
C ASN A 215 -16.71 -3.83 -8.09
N GLN A 216 -15.93 -4.20 -7.07
CA GLN A 216 -14.79 -5.11 -7.21
C GLN A 216 -15.20 -6.49 -7.72
N LEU A 217 -16.27 -7.06 -7.14
CA LEU A 217 -16.77 -8.38 -7.53
C LEU A 217 -17.42 -8.32 -8.91
N TYR A 218 -18.20 -7.26 -9.20
CA TYR A 218 -18.83 -7.04 -10.49
C TYR A 218 -17.81 -6.88 -11.64
N ASN A 219 -16.71 -6.16 -11.39
CA ASN A 219 -15.65 -5.94 -12.38
C ASN A 219 -14.66 -7.10 -12.54
N ARG A 220 -14.84 -8.21 -11.81
CA ARG A 220 -14.07 -9.44 -12.00
C ARG A 220 -14.30 -10.06 -13.37
N ASN A 221 -15.51 -9.91 -13.92
CA ASN A 221 -15.86 -10.32 -15.27
C ASN A 221 -15.96 -9.08 -16.16
N THR A 222 -15.12 -8.99 -17.20
CA THR A 222 -15.16 -7.89 -18.16
C THR A 222 -16.03 -8.27 -19.36
N SER A 223 -17.28 -7.80 -19.37
CA SER A 223 -18.18 -7.93 -20.54
C SER A 223 -18.77 -6.56 -20.91
N PRO A 224 -19.11 -6.32 -22.20
CA PRO A 224 -19.88 -5.14 -22.61
C PRO A 224 -21.34 -5.16 -22.14
N LYS A 225 -21.85 -6.26 -21.56
CA LYS A 225 -23.21 -6.36 -21.03
C LYS A 225 -23.22 -6.53 -19.51
N ILE A 226 -24.11 -5.83 -18.82
CA ILE A 226 -24.27 -5.92 -17.36
C ILE A 226 -24.58 -7.36 -16.93
N LEU A 227 -25.48 -8.05 -17.63
CA LEU A 227 -25.93 -9.39 -17.28
C LEU A 227 -24.81 -10.43 -17.34
N ASP A 228 -23.92 -10.32 -18.32
CA ASP A 228 -22.78 -11.23 -18.46
C ASP A 228 -21.77 -11.04 -17.33
N ARG A 229 -21.66 -9.82 -16.77
CA ARG A 229 -20.80 -9.56 -15.61
C ARG A 229 -21.37 -10.19 -14.33
N LEU A 230 -22.68 -10.39 -14.25
CA LEU A 230 -23.36 -10.99 -13.10
C LEU A 230 -23.37 -12.53 -13.15
N ASP A 231 -23.08 -13.12 -14.31
CA ASP A 231 -23.04 -14.56 -14.50
C ASP A 231 -21.89 -15.21 -13.70
N GLY A 232 -22.22 -16.26 -12.94
CA GLY A 232 -21.29 -16.95 -12.05
C GLY A 232 -20.84 -16.15 -10.81
N ILE A 233 -21.37 -14.95 -10.60
CA ILE A 233 -20.98 -14.09 -9.46
C ILE A 233 -21.91 -14.24 -8.25
N SER A 234 -23.21 -14.39 -8.48
CA SER A 234 -24.21 -14.54 -7.42
C SER A 234 -24.90 -15.90 -7.50
N ASN A 235 -25.01 -16.56 -6.34
CA ASN A 235 -25.73 -17.82 -6.22
C ASN A 235 -27.24 -17.60 -6.44
N GLY A 236 -27.87 -18.41 -7.29
CA GLY A 236 -29.33 -18.38 -7.48
C GLY A 236 -29.83 -17.42 -8.56
N LEU A 237 -28.93 -16.82 -9.35
CA LEU A 237 -29.24 -16.32 -10.69
C LEU A 237 -29.04 -17.44 -11.71
N LEU A 238 -30.02 -17.64 -12.59
CA LEU A 238 -29.92 -18.52 -13.74
C LEU A 238 -30.08 -17.68 -15.00
N PHE A 239 -29.14 -17.83 -15.92
CA PHE A 239 -29.15 -17.13 -17.21
C PHE A 239 -29.47 -18.14 -18.31
N ASP A 240 -30.61 -17.95 -18.99
CA ASP A 240 -30.90 -18.71 -20.20
C ASP A 240 -30.29 -18.00 -21.41
N LYS A 241 -29.12 -18.50 -21.83
CA LYS A 241 -28.34 -17.97 -22.96
C LYS A 241 -28.78 -18.52 -24.32
N ARG A 242 -29.85 -19.32 -24.39
CA ARG A 242 -30.35 -19.86 -25.67
C ARG A 242 -30.98 -18.78 -26.55
N LYS A 243 -31.39 -17.65 -25.97
CA LYS A 243 -31.95 -16.48 -26.66
C LYS A 243 -30.87 -15.38 -26.81
N ALA A 244 -30.95 -14.58 -27.88
CA ALA A 244 -30.00 -13.49 -28.15
C ALA A 244 -29.96 -12.42 -27.04
N THR A 245 -31.08 -12.27 -26.33
CA THR A 245 -31.15 -11.54 -25.05
C THR A 245 -31.31 -12.59 -23.94
N PRO A 246 -30.31 -12.76 -23.06
CA PRO A 246 -30.38 -13.77 -22.01
C PRO A 246 -31.50 -13.43 -21.03
N SER A 247 -32.43 -14.35 -20.80
CA SER A 247 -33.44 -14.19 -19.75
C SER A 247 -32.87 -14.59 -18.40
N ILE A 248 -33.11 -13.77 -17.38
CA ILE A 248 -32.63 -13.98 -16.02
C ILE A 248 -33.76 -14.60 -15.21
N GLN A 249 -33.43 -15.57 -14.37
CA GLN A 249 -34.35 -16.15 -13.40
C GLN A 249 -33.70 -16.15 -12.02
N ILE A 250 -34.47 -15.78 -11.00
CA ILE A 250 -34.02 -15.79 -9.60
C ILE A 250 -34.69 -16.98 -8.92
N ARG A 251 -33.89 -17.94 -8.43
CA ARG A 251 -34.40 -19.16 -7.75
C ARG A 251 -35.37 -20.03 -8.56
N GLY A 252 -35.29 -20.01 -9.90
CA GLY A 252 -36.04 -20.90 -10.79
C GLY A 252 -37.33 -20.27 -11.34
N LEU A 253 -38.14 -21.10 -12.01
CA LEU A 253 -39.40 -20.70 -12.64
C LEU A 253 -40.55 -20.81 -11.64
N PHE A 254 -41.19 -19.67 -11.32
CA PHE A 254 -42.38 -19.63 -10.47
C PHE A 254 -43.69 -19.49 -11.27
N THR A 255 -43.63 -19.42 -12.60
CA THR A 255 -44.79 -19.12 -13.45
C THR A 255 -44.91 -20.11 -14.61
N LEU A 256 -46.15 -20.48 -14.97
CA LEU A 256 -46.45 -21.32 -16.13
C LEU A 256 -46.45 -20.53 -17.45
N THR A 257 -46.24 -19.22 -17.41
CA THR A 257 -46.33 -18.31 -18.56
C THR A 257 -45.02 -17.54 -18.72
N GLU A 258 -44.34 -17.70 -19.87
CA GLU A 258 -43.03 -17.08 -20.13
C GLU A 258 -43.02 -15.54 -19.98
N SER A 259 -44.15 -14.88 -20.21
CA SER A 259 -44.28 -13.41 -20.15
C SER A 259 -44.09 -12.80 -18.76
N ILE A 260 -44.15 -13.61 -17.69
CA ILE A 260 -44.00 -13.17 -16.29
C ILE A 260 -42.71 -13.80 -15.68
N SER A 261 -41.80 -14.30 -16.51
CA SER A 261 -40.58 -14.99 -16.03
C SER A 261 -39.39 -14.04 -15.78
N GLN A 262 -39.50 -12.76 -16.12
CA GLN A 262 -38.39 -11.81 -15.97
C GLN A 262 -38.49 -11.04 -14.66
N PRO A 263 -37.38 -10.88 -13.91
CA PRO A 263 -37.38 -10.12 -12.67
C PRO A 263 -37.58 -8.63 -12.96
N LEU A 264 -38.19 -7.93 -12.00
CA LEU A 264 -38.25 -6.47 -12.02
C LEU A 264 -36.84 -5.87 -11.91
N ILE A 265 -36.48 -5.03 -12.87
CA ILE A 265 -35.19 -4.32 -12.88
C ILE A 265 -35.44 -2.90 -12.37
N ILE A 266 -34.62 -2.48 -11.40
CA ILE A 266 -34.65 -1.14 -10.83
C ILE A 266 -33.29 -0.51 -11.07
N VAL A 267 -33.29 0.70 -11.61
CA VAL A 267 -32.11 1.52 -11.84
C VAL A 267 -32.29 2.80 -11.06
N ASP A 268 -31.35 3.10 -10.16
CA ASP A 268 -31.37 4.30 -9.32
C ASP A 268 -32.73 4.59 -8.66
N ASN A 269 -33.34 3.56 -8.08
CA ASN A 269 -34.63 3.60 -7.39
C ASN A 269 -35.89 3.71 -8.28
N PHE A 270 -35.75 3.60 -9.60
CA PHE A 270 -36.88 3.61 -10.52
C PHE A 270 -37.01 2.29 -11.30
N PRO A 271 -38.24 1.74 -11.44
CA PRO A 271 -38.49 0.62 -12.35
C PRO A 271 -38.04 0.95 -13.76
N PHE A 272 -37.24 0.06 -14.35
CA PHE A 272 -36.72 0.21 -15.69
C PHE A 272 -37.39 -0.79 -16.63
N GLU A 273 -38.20 -0.29 -17.56
CA GLU A 273 -38.91 -1.09 -18.56
C GLU A 273 -38.11 -1.29 -19.85
N GLY A 274 -36.93 -0.67 -19.96
CA GLY A 274 -36.04 -0.78 -21.11
C GLY A 274 -35.16 -2.03 -21.09
N SER A 275 -34.41 -2.23 -22.18
CA SER A 275 -33.39 -3.29 -22.23
C SER A 275 -32.18 -2.91 -21.37
N ILE A 276 -31.89 -3.71 -20.34
CA ILE A 276 -30.71 -3.53 -19.47
C ILE A 276 -29.38 -3.53 -20.25
N ASN A 277 -29.36 -4.09 -21.47
CA ASN A 277 -28.20 -4.06 -22.34
C ASN A 277 -27.87 -2.66 -22.89
N ASN A 278 -28.80 -1.70 -22.78
CA ASN A 278 -28.58 -0.33 -23.22
C ASN A 278 -27.85 0.52 -22.16
N LEU A 279 -27.68 -0.01 -20.95
CA LEU A 279 -26.95 0.66 -19.88
C LEU A 279 -25.46 0.37 -20.00
N ASN A 280 -24.64 1.40 -19.80
CA ASN A 280 -23.19 1.24 -19.80
C ASN A 280 -22.76 0.45 -18.56
N PRO A 281 -22.10 -0.70 -18.72
CA PRO A 281 -21.72 -1.52 -17.58
C PRO A 281 -20.64 -0.88 -16.71
N ASN A 282 -19.90 0.12 -17.19
CA ASN A 282 -18.88 0.80 -16.39
C ASN A 282 -19.45 1.83 -15.43
N ASP A 283 -20.71 2.24 -15.62
CA ASP A 283 -21.38 3.21 -14.74
C ASP A 283 -22.06 2.51 -13.53
N VAL A 284 -21.96 1.18 -13.45
CA VAL A 284 -22.55 0.39 -12.38
C VAL A 284 -21.63 0.35 -11.16
N GLU A 285 -22.04 1.01 -10.07
CA GLU A 285 -21.33 0.98 -8.79
C GLU A 285 -21.57 -0.34 -8.04
N SER A 286 -22.82 -0.74 -7.88
CA SER A 286 -23.19 -1.99 -7.20
C SER A 286 -24.50 -2.54 -7.72
N VAL A 287 -24.71 -3.85 -7.54
CA VAL A 287 -25.95 -4.54 -7.92
C VAL A 287 -26.50 -5.26 -6.71
N THR A 288 -27.75 -4.96 -6.35
CA THR A 288 -28.47 -5.68 -5.29
C THR A 288 -29.52 -6.58 -5.91
N ILE A 289 -29.48 -7.87 -5.57
CA ILE A 289 -30.42 -8.88 -6.04
C ILE A 289 -31.27 -9.29 -4.86
N LEU A 290 -32.57 -8.98 -4.91
CA LEU A 290 -33.57 -9.40 -3.93
C LEU A 290 -34.17 -10.74 -4.38
N LYS A 291 -34.25 -11.75 -3.50
CA LYS A 291 -34.52 -13.15 -3.88
C LYS A 291 -35.77 -13.75 -3.25
N ASP A 292 -36.42 -13.04 -2.34
CA ASP A 292 -37.65 -13.49 -1.71
C ASP A 292 -38.67 -12.38 -1.54
N ALA A 293 -39.90 -12.79 -1.27
CA ALA A 293 -41.05 -11.90 -1.13
C ALA A 293 -40.89 -10.90 0.03
N SER A 294 -40.12 -11.23 1.07
CA SER A 294 -39.84 -10.33 2.18
C SER A 294 -38.90 -9.21 1.76
N ALA A 295 -37.86 -9.50 0.98
CA ALA A 295 -36.96 -8.48 0.47
C ALA A 295 -37.61 -7.63 -0.63
N THR A 296 -38.52 -8.20 -1.43
CA THR A 296 -39.19 -7.51 -2.54
C THR A 296 -40.54 -6.88 -2.18
N SER A 297 -41.02 -6.98 -0.94
CA SER A 297 -42.37 -6.56 -0.53
C SER A 297 -42.69 -5.10 -0.85
N ILE A 298 -41.66 -4.25 -0.93
CA ILE A 298 -41.77 -2.83 -1.30
C ILE A 298 -42.31 -2.66 -2.73
N TRP A 299 -42.04 -3.60 -3.63
CA TRP A 299 -42.44 -3.54 -5.04
C TRP A 299 -43.80 -4.21 -5.33
N GLY A 300 -44.41 -4.85 -4.31
CA GLY A 300 -45.75 -5.40 -4.39
C GLY A 300 -45.93 -6.41 -5.52
N ALA A 301 -47.06 -6.33 -6.24
CA ALA A 301 -47.42 -7.27 -7.32
C ALA A 301 -46.52 -7.19 -8.57
N ARG A 302 -45.56 -6.26 -8.61
CA ARG A 302 -44.58 -6.11 -9.71
C ARG A 302 -43.26 -6.82 -9.43
N ALA A 303 -43.07 -7.33 -8.20
CA ALA A 303 -41.87 -8.01 -7.74
C ALA A 303 -41.64 -9.38 -8.42
#